data_AF-A0AAV9S4Z2-F1
#
_entry.id   AF-A0AAV9S4Z2-F1
#
_cell.length_a   1.000
_cell.length_b   1.000
_cell.length_c   1.000
_cell.angle_alpha   90.00
_cell.angle_beta   90.00
_cell.angle_gamma   90.00
#
_symmetry.space_group_name_H-M   'P 1'
#
loop_
_entity.id
_entity.type
_entity.pdbx_description
1 polymer ?
#
loop_
_entity_poly.entity_id
_entity_poly.type
_entity_poly.pdbx_seq_one_letter_code
_entity_poly.pdbx_strand_id
1 'polypeptide(L)' 'MSEPSLSQSHDFFLPHPICRIPPNIRDIVYCTGVSLMDEDVWEFIWMKFHSTTAVSEKKILLEALTCSDNTFLLNR' A
#
# COMPACT_ATOMS: atom_id res chain seq x y z
N MET A 1 22.81 41.10 5.38
CA MET A 1 23.54 39.83 5.20
C MET A 1 23.68 39.18 6.55
N SER A 2 22.78 38.25 6.86
CA SER A 2 22.85 37.42 8.06
C SER A 2 22.21 36.09 7.70
N GLU A 3 23.03 35.15 7.25
CA GLU A 3 22.69 33.73 7.36
C GLU A 3 22.88 33.31 8.82
N PRO A 4 21.98 32.47 9.33
CA PRO A 4 22.34 31.52 10.35
C PRO A 4 22.17 30.10 9.80
N SER A 5 23.30 29.40 9.76
CA SER A 5 23.46 27.95 9.71
C SER A 5 22.49 27.21 10.63
N LEU A 6 21.79 26.20 10.12
CA LEU A 6 21.30 25.10 10.93
C LEU A 6 21.69 23.77 10.29
N SER A 7 22.77 23.18 10.82
CA SER A 7 23.14 21.80 10.58
C SER A 7 22.35 20.89 11.53
N GLN A 8 21.84 19.78 10.99
CA GLN A 8 21.57 18.49 11.66
C GLN A 8 20.32 18.35 12.55
N SER A 9 19.33 17.63 12.03
CA SER A 9 18.59 16.53 12.67
C SER A 9 17.88 15.77 11.54
N HIS A 10 18.18 14.52 11.20
CA HIS A 10 17.87 13.32 11.99
C HIS A 10 16.52 13.39 12.71
N ASP A 11 15.53 14.05 12.10
CA ASP A 11 14.12 13.81 12.39
C ASP A 11 13.71 12.49 11.72
N PHE A 12 13.98 11.36 12.38
CA PHE A 12 13.03 10.74 13.31
C PHE A 12 11.90 10.18 12.45
N PHE A 13 12.06 8.97 11.89
CA PHE A 13 11.62 7.74 12.57
C PHE A 13 10.34 7.91 13.40
N LEU A 14 9.41 8.75 12.94
CA LEU A 14 8.01 8.54 13.23
C LEU A 14 7.66 7.19 12.62
N PRO A 15 7.10 6.23 13.38
CA PRO A 15 6.35 5.16 12.77
C PRO A 15 5.17 5.85 12.10
N HIS A 16 5.35 6.25 10.84
CA HIS A 16 4.26 6.80 10.07
C HIS A 16 3.20 5.72 10.09
N PRO A 17 2.01 5.99 10.65
CA PRO A 17 0.93 5.01 10.68
C PRO A 17 0.52 4.81 9.23
N ILE A 18 1.17 3.86 8.53
CA ILE A 18 1.06 3.56 7.09
C ILE A 18 0.27 4.65 6.37
N CYS A 19 0.96 5.79 6.18
CA CYS A 19 0.37 7.06 5.79
C CYS A 19 -0.59 6.81 4.65
N ARG A 20 -1.88 7.04 4.91
CA ARG A 20 -3.02 6.76 4.03
C ARG A 20 -2.60 6.90 2.56
N ILE A 21 -2.46 5.77 1.87
CA ILE A 21 -1.89 5.73 0.53
C ILE A 21 -2.71 6.68 -0.36
N PRO A 22 -2.06 7.71 -0.95
CA PRO A 22 -2.78 8.70 -1.72
C PRO A 22 -3.43 8.01 -2.94
N PRO A 23 -4.67 8.35 -3.26
CA PRO A 23 -5.52 7.55 -4.16
C PRO A 23 -4.96 7.41 -5.56
N ASN A 24 -4.09 8.33 -5.98
CA ASN A 24 -3.44 8.36 -7.30
C ASN A 24 -2.29 7.36 -7.49
N ILE A 25 -1.73 6.80 -6.41
CA ILE A 25 -0.66 5.79 -6.48
C ILE A 25 -1.07 4.47 -5.82
N ARG A 26 -2.31 4.40 -5.34
CA ARG A 26 -2.78 3.30 -4.49
C ARG A 26 -2.84 1.98 -5.25
N ASP A 27 -3.16 2.06 -6.54
CA ASP A 27 -3.04 0.98 -7.51
C ASP A 27 -1.63 0.40 -7.55
N ILE A 28 -0.62 1.24 -7.77
CA ILE A 28 0.79 0.81 -7.90
C ILE A 28 1.31 0.26 -6.58
N VAL A 29 1.00 0.92 -5.46
CA VAL A 29 1.45 0.48 -4.14
C VAL A 29 0.85 -0.88 -3.77
N TYR A 30 -0.45 -1.09 -4.01
CA TYR A 30 -1.05 -2.38 -3.71
C TYR A 30 -0.60 -3.47 -4.68
N CYS A 31 -0.51 -3.18 -5.98
CA CYS A 31 0.00 -4.14 -6.96
C CYS A 31 1.42 -4.57 -6.61
N THR A 32 2.31 -3.61 -6.33
CA THR A 32 3.69 -3.89 -5.91
C THR A 32 3.75 -4.65 -4.59
N GLY A 33 2.91 -4.29 -3.61
CA GLY A 33 2.81 -5.00 -2.34
C GLY A 33 2.38 -6.45 -2.51
N VAL A 34 1.42 -6.72 -3.38
CA VAL A 34 0.94 -8.09 -3.67
C VAL A 34 1.95 -8.88 -4.50
N SER A 35 2.67 -8.25 -5.43
CA SER A 35 3.68 -8.93 -6.25
C SER A 35 4.95 -9.29 -5.46
N LEU A 36 5.36 -8.41 -4.53
CA LEU A 36 6.61 -8.60 -3.77
C LEU A 36 6.44 -9.37 -2.45
N MET A 37 5.22 -9.49 -1.95
CA MET A 37 4.95 -10.06 -0.63
C MET A 37 4.05 -11.29 -0.70
N ASP A 38 4.17 -12.15 0.31
CA ASP A 38 3.52 -13.46 0.39
C ASP A 38 2.01 -13.38 0.70
N GLU A 39 1.41 -14.56 0.94
CA GLU A 39 -0.03 -14.79 1.17
C GLU A 39 -0.65 -13.88 2.25
N ASP A 40 0.10 -13.51 3.30
CA ASP A 40 -0.40 -12.65 4.38
C ASP A 40 -0.82 -11.26 3.88
N VAL A 41 -0.08 -10.70 2.91
CA VAL A 41 -0.38 -9.38 2.35
C VAL A 41 -1.56 -9.46 1.39
N TRP A 42 -1.64 -10.55 0.63
CA TRP A 42 -2.78 -10.82 -0.23
C TRP A 42 -4.07 -10.96 0.59
N GLU A 43 -4.05 -11.73 1.68
CA GLU A 43 -5.20 -11.93 2.57
C GLU A 43 -5.58 -10.61 3.27
N PHE A 44 -4.60 -9.79 3.67
CA PHE A 44 -4.89 -8.45 4.19
C PHE A 44 -5.66 -7.57 3.19
N ILE A 45 -5.25 -7.58 1.92
CA ILE A 45 -5.92 -6.81 0.85
C ILE A 45 -7.30 -7.41 0.55
N TRP A 46 -7.44 -8.74 0.59
CA TRP A 46 -8.71 -9.45 0.44
C TRP A 46 -9.69 -9.10 1.56
N MET A 47 -9.25 -9.13 2.82
CA MET A 47 -10.05 -8.67 3.96
C MET A 47 -10.44 -7.20 3.80
N LYS A 48 -9.53 -6.36 3.33
CA LYS A 48 -9.81 -4.95 3.07
C LYS A 48 -10.86 -4.75 1.98
N PHE A 49 -10.82 -5.55 0.92
CA PHE A 49 -11.82 -5.57 -0.15
C PHE A 49 -13.21 -5.91 0.38
N HIS A 50 -13.31 -6.89 1.29
CA HIS A 50 -14.58 -7.22 1.94
C HIS A 50 -15.07 -6.14 2.91
N SER A 51 -14.15 -5.47 3.61
CA SER A 51 -14.50 -4.42 4.58
C SER A 51 -14.93 -3.09 3.94
N THR A 52 -14.40 -2.77 2.74
CA THR A 52 -14.69 -1.48 2.09
C THR A 52 -16.05 -1.53 1.39
N THR A 53 -16.83 -0.44 1.46
CA THR A 53 -18.12 -0.31 0.77
C THR A 53 -18.02 0.55 -0.50
N ALA A 54 -16.93 1.29 -0.65
CA ALA A 54 -16.68 2.13 -1.82
C ALA A 54 -16.33 1.28 -3.05
N VAL A 55 -17.21 1.28 -4.06
CA VAL A 55 -17.03 0.52 -5.31
C VAL A 55 -15.73 0.90 -6.03
N SER A 56 -15.36 2.18 -6.01
CA SER A 56 -14.10 2.66 -6.59
C SER A 56 -12.87 2.06 -5.90
N GLU A 57 -12.89 1.95 -4.56
CA GLU A 57 -11.80 1.31 -3.83
C GLU A 57 -11.79 -0.21 -4.01
N LYS A 58 -12.97 -0.85 -4.07
CA LYS A 58 -13.07 -2.29 -4.36
C LYS A 58 -12.43 -2.65 -5.68
N LYS A 59 -12.66 -1.85 -6.72
CA LYS A 59 -12.04 -2.07 -8.04
C LYS A 59 -10.51 -2.06 -7.95
N ILE A 60 -9.94 -1.05 -7.29
CA ILE A 60 -8.49 -0.93 -7.12
C ILE A 60 -7.91 -2.11 -6.33
N LEU A 61 -8.58 -2.53 -5.26
CA LEU A 61 -8.14 -3.68 -4.45
C LEU A 61 -8.21 -4.98 -5.26
N LEU A 62 -9.25 -5.17 -6.07
CA LEU A 62 -9.40 -6.34 -6.93
C LEU A 62 -8.30 -6.38 -8.00
N GLU A 63 -8.02 -5.26 -8.67
CA GLU A 63 -6.93 -5.16 -9.64
C GLU A 63 -5.58 -5.47 -8.98
N ALA A 64 -5.32 -4.97 -7.77
CA ALA A 64 -4.08 -5.29 -7.05
C ALA A 64 -3.94 -6.78 -6.69
N LEU A 65 -5.03 -7.47 -6.34
CA LEU A 65 -5.00 -8.91 -6.04
C LEU A 65 -4.61 -9.75 -7.27
N THR A 66 -4.93 -9.26 -8.49
CA THR A 66 -4.51 -9.91 -9.74
C THR A 66 -3.03 -9.74 -10.05
N CYS A 67 -2.32 -8.83 -9.36
CA CYS A 67 -0.86 -8.66 -9.49
C CYS A 67 -0.05 -9.71 -8.72
N SER A 68 -0.71 -10.65 -8.03
CA SER A 68 -0.01 -11.73 -7.34
C SER A 68 0.60 -12.71 -8.33
N ASP A 69 1.88 -13.04 -8.17
CA ASP A 69 2.53 -14.09 -8.96
C ASP A 69 2.12 -15.51 -8.51
N ASN A 70 1.34 -15.62 -7.42
CA ASN A 70 0.90 -16.88 -6.90
C ASN A 70 -0.39 -17.36 -7.59
N THR A 71 -0.25 -18.29 -8.52
CA THR A 71 -1.38 -18.89 -9.27
C THR A 71 -2.40 -19.61 -8.39
N PHE A 72 -2.03 -20.04 -7.17
CA PHE A 72 -2.97 -20.64 -6.23
C PHE A 72 -3.93 -19.59 -5.66
N LEU A 73 -3.43 -18.38 -5.38
CA LEU A 73 -4.23 -17.26 -4.89
C LEU A 73 -5.13 -16.67 -5.99
N LEU A 74 -4.68 -16.72 -7.25
CA LEU A 74 -5.47 -16.27 -8.40
C LEU A 74 -6.62 -17.22 -8.77
N ASN A 75 -6.52 -18.51 -8.44
CA ASN A 75 -7.53 -19.54 -8.76
C ASN A 75 -8.48 -19.84 -7.58
N ARG A 76 -8.42 -19.07 -6.50
CA ARG A 76 -9.22 -19.24 -5.29
C ARG A 76 -10.60 -18.60 -5.43
#